data_AF-A0A0F9PUR6-F1
#
_entry.id   AF-A0A0F9PUR6-F1
#
_cell.length_a   1.000
_cell.length_b   1.000
_cell.length_c   1.000
_cell.angle_alpha   90.00
_cell.angle_beta   90.00
_cell.angle_gamma   90.00
#
_symmetry.space_group_name_H-M   'P 1'
#
loop_
_entity.id
_entity.type
_entity.pdbx_description
1 polymer ?
#
loop_
_entity_poly.entity_id
_entity_poly.type
_entity_poly.pdbx_seq_one_letter_code
_entity_poly.pdbx_strand_id
1 'polypeptide(L)'
;MKVVYLGRQSRRNNPTPSPVGDVIELLANNWDDYGHKTSFPVTARFADKTIELDLIRLLMESEYTSSTALDRLLERGWDGTFPIPDTNYISVPSDITFYEQLDGLLGTEGALAIALALRDASYLVHVAEDEGAITLSQTDGFKNSLQRERGSTKAFIDGWRVFEQQLIAVLDLGFRFKDIYGDVTTLSLKFSSDGLLPHDINVLIGPNGHGKSQTLHQVVQNWISPDDKAETGFVEKPNLSQIVVISYSPFERFPVDLAGKQLQDTDAYRYFGFRGRSEPVDGKKRGNIRISHEFPKKNAAKLRVSLSPGQ
;
A
#
# COMPACT_ATOMS: atom_id res chain seq x y z
N MET A 1 8.16 -21.98 -1.47
CA MET A 1 7.45 -21.81 -2.76
C MET A 1 8.47 -21.42 -3.82
N LYS A 2 8.38 -21.97 -5.05
CA LYS A 2 9.34 -21.64 -6.13
C LYS A 2 8.75 -20.60 -7.09
N VAL A 3 9.61 -19.80 -7.72
CA VAL A 3 9.21 -18.85 -8.78
C VAL A 3 9.82 -19.31 -10.11
N VAL A 4 8.99 -19.40 -11.16
CA VAL A 4 9.42 -19.92 -12.46
C VAL A 4 8.90 -19.10 -13.64
N TYR A 5 9.61 -19.19 -14.77
CA TYR A 5 9.17 -18.75 -16.09
C TYR A 5 9.40 -19.89 -17.09
N LEU A 6 8.36 -20.30 -17.81
CA LEU A 6 8.39 -21.45 -18.73
C LEU A 6 8.06 -21.08 -20.19
N GLY A 7 8.11 -19.79 -20.54
CA GLY A 7 7.73 -19.30 -21.88
C GLY A 7 6.23 -19.45 -22.21
N ARG A 8 5.40 -19.80 -21.22
CA ARG A 8 3.95 -20.00 -21.42
C ARG A 8 3.25 -18.65 -21.57
N GLN A 9 2.36 -18.58 -22.54
CA GLN A 9 1.64 -17.36 -22.89
C GLN A 9 0.43 -17.13 -21.97
N SER A 10 0.26 -15.88 -21.53
CA SER A 10 -0.95 -15.39 -20.90
C SER A 10 -2.13 -15.46 -21.89
N ARG A 11 -3.32 -15.71 -21.35
CA ARG A 11 -4.58 -15.82 -22.10
C ARG A 11 -5.67 -15.05 -21.35
N ARG A 12 -6.83 -14.85 -21.98
CA ARG A 12 -7.99 -14.18 -21.36
C ARG A 12 -8.30 -14.73 -19.95
N ASN A 13 -8.18 -16.04 -19.78
CA ASN A 13 -8.07 -16.67 -18.47
C ASN A 13 -6.68 -17.27 -18.38
N ASN A 14 -5.87 -16.77 -17.45
CA ASN A 14 -4.51 -17.29 -17.29
C ASN A 14 -4.56 -18.78 -16.90
N PRO A 15 -3.70 -19.62 -17.50
CA PRO A 15 -3.67 -21.03 -17.19
C PRO A 15 -3.20 -21.26 -15.75
N THR A 16 -3.62 -22.37 -15.16
CA THR A 16 -3.06 -22.81 -13.89
C THR A 16 -1.54 -23.05 -14.02
N PRO A 17 -0.79 -22.88 -12.92
CA PRO A 17 0.65 -23.10 -12.95
C PRO A 17 1.01 -24.50 -13.45
N SER A 18 1.96 -24.62 -14.37
CA SER A 18 2.38 -25.90 -14.95
C SER A 18 3.03 -26.84 -13.93
N PRO A 19 3.98 -26.37 -13.08
CA PRO A 19 4.62 -27.24 -12.11
C PRO A 19 3.66 -27.71 -11.03
N VAL A 20 3.92 -28.89 -10.47
CA VAL A 20 3.16 -29.44 -9.33
C VAL A 20 3.67 -28.83 -8.02
N GLY A 21 2.76 -28.67 -7.05
CA GLY A 21 3.07 -28.09 -5.74
C GLY A 21 2.96 -26.57 -5.70
N ASP A 22 3.56 -25.99 -4.66
CA ASP A 22 3.50 -24.56 -4.39
C ASP A 22 4.46 -23.77 -5.30
N VAL A 23 3.88 -23.00 -6.21
CA VAL A 23 4.62 -22.33 -7.29
C VAL A 23 3.99 -20.99 -7.68
N ILE A 24 4.84 -20.04 -8.05
CA ILE A 24 4.51 -18.80 -8.74
C ILE A 24 5.08 -18.91 -10.16
N GLU A 25 4.23 -18.81 -11.17
CA GLU A 25 4.61 -18.85 -12.58
C GLU A 25 4.39 -17.47 -13.22
N LEU A 26 5.46 -16.91 -13.79
CA LEU A 26 5.39 -15.73 -14.64
C LEU A 26 5.05 -16.18 -16.07
N LEU A 27 4.03 -15.54 -16.65
CA LEU A 27 3.57 -15.80 -18.00
C LEU A 27 4.10 -14.73 -18.95
N ALA A 28 4.49 -15.15 -20.15
CA ALA A 28 4.78 -14.22 -21.22
C ALA A 28 3.49 -13.52 -21.67
N ASN A 29 3.55 -12.22 -21.93
CA ASN A 29 2.48 -11.53 -22.65
C ASN A 29 3.02 -10.86 -23.91
N ASN A 30 2.13 -10.65 -24.87
CA ASN A 30 2.44 -9.91 -26.10
C ASN A 30 2.04 -8.43 -25.99
N TRP A 31 1.80 -7.94 -24.77
CA TRP A 31 1.40 -6.56 -24.56
C TRP A 31 2.62 -5.65 -24.73
N ASP A 32 2.53 -4.74 -25.68
CA ASP A 32 3.61 -3.83 -26.04
C ASP A 32 3.46 -2.52 -25.24
N ASP A 33 4.32 -2.33 -24.24
CA ASP A 33 4.39 -1.10 -23.46
C ASP A 33 5.43 -0.14 -24.07
N TYR A 34 5.01 0.63 -25.07
CA TYR A 34 5.85 1.64 -25.76
C TYR A 34 7.19 1.08 -26.28
N GLY A 35 7.18 -0.12 -26.86
CA GLY A 35 8.35 -0.80 -27.41
C GLY A 35 9.03 -1.76 -26.43
N HIS A 36 8.59 -1.82 -25.17
CA HIS A 36 9.13 -2.71 -24.14
C HIS A 36 8.10 -3.77 -23.75
N LYS A 37 8.47 -5.06 -23.74
CA LYS A 37 7.65 -6.16 -23.18
C LYS A 37 8.24 -6.63 -21.86
N THR A 38 7.97 -5.86 -20.82
CA THR A 38 8.49 -6.08 -19.46
C THR A 38 7.42 -6.61 -18.51
N SER A 39 6.15 -6.63 -18.90
CA SER A 39 5.01 -7.03 -18.08
C SER A 39 4.75 -8.54 -18.14
N PHE A 40 4.65 -9.19 -16.99
CA PHE A 40 4.44 -10.63 -16.83
C PHE A 40 3.25 -10.89 -15.92
N PRO A 41 2.10 -11.30 -16.47
CA PRO A 41 0.99 -11.81 -15.68
C PRO A 41 1.45 -12.99 -14.83
N VAL A 42 0.97 -13.07 -13.60
CA VAL A 42 1.38 -14.09 -12.64
C VAL A 42 0.24 -15.06 -12.40
N THR A 43 0.55 -16.35 -12.31
CA THR A 43 -0.35 -17.34 -11.70
C THR A 43 0.35 -18.08 -10.60
N ALA A 44 -0.33 -18.25 -9.47
CA ALA A 44 0.24 -18.92 -8.31
C ALA A 44 -0.65 -20.07 -7.83
N ARG A 45 -0.03 -21.09 -7.26
CA ARG A 45 -0.70 -22.18 -6.55
C ARG A 45 -0.06 -22.33 -5.18
N PHE A 46 -0.89 -22.39 -4.14
CA PHE A 46 -0.47 -22.70 -2.79
C PHE A 46 -1.49 -23.62 -2.12
N ALA A 47 -1.02 -24.71 -1.49
CA ALA A 47 -1.89 -25.67 -0.82
C ALA A 47 -3.08 -26.13 -1.71
N ASP A 48 -2.77 -26.48 -2.96
CA ASP A 48 -3.70 -26.89 -4.03
C ASP A 48 -4.76 -25.85 -4.45
N LYS A 49 -4.64 -24.60 -4.03
CA LYS A 49 -5.51 -23.49 -4.45
C LYS A 49 -4.78 -22.54 -5.39
N THR A 50 -5.46 -22.14 -6.47
CA THR A 50 -4.99 -21.06 -7.33
C THR A 50 -5.16 -19.73 -6.61
N ILE A 51 -4.13 -18.90 -6.62
CA ILE A 51 -4.12 -17.56 -6.07
C ILE A 51 -4.00 -16.57 -7.23
N GLU A 52 -4.82 -15.53 -7.17
CA GLU A 52 -4.68 -14.37 -8.04
C GLU A 52 -3.64 -13.44 -7.43
N LEU A 53 -2.58 -13.18 -8.17
CA LEU A 53 -1.55 -12.20 -7.83
C LEU A 53 -1.48 -11.17 -8.96
N ASP A 54 -1.11 -9.96 -8.58
CA ASP A 54 -0.83 -8.88 -9.51
C ASP A 54 0.33 -9.22 -10.46
N LEU A 55 0.37 -8.56 -11.62
CA LEU A 55 1.45 -8.79 -12.60
C LEU A 55 2.78 -8.23 -12.08
N ILE A 56 3.88 -8.78 -12.59
CA ILE A 56 5.22 -8.28 -12.30
C ILE A 56 5.80 -7.63 -13.55
N ARG A 57 6.54 -6.54 -13.39
CA ARG A 57 7.39 -5.96 -14.43
C ARG A 57 8.84 -6.32 -14.18
N LEU A 58 9.55 -6.80 -15.19
CA LEU A 58 10.95 -7.19 -15.11
C LEU A 58 11.77 -6.41 -16.13
N LEU A 59 12.88 -5.82 -15.68
CA LEU A 59 13.86 -5.13 -16.52
C LEU A 59 15.20 -5.85 -16.42
N MET A 60 15.73 -6.28 -17.56
CA MET A 60 17.05 -6.91 -17.65
C MET A 60 18.05 -5.93 -18.26
N GLU A 61 19.29 -5.96 -17.77
CA GLU A 61 20.34 -5.07 -18.25
C GLU A 61 20.56 -5.22 -19.76
N SER A 62 20.67 -4.08 -20.46
CA SER A 62 20.91 -4.02 -21.92
C SER A 62 19.84 -4.70 -22.79
N GLU A 63 18.67 -5.03 -22.23
CA GLU A 63 17.58 -5.69 -22.95
C GLU A 63 16.34 -4.80 -23.01
N TYR A 64 15.88 -4.54 -24.23
CA TYR A 64 14.68 -3.73 -24.47
C TYR A 64 13.39 -4.54 -24.23
N THR A 65 13.45 -5.86 -24.42
CA THR A 65 12.31 -6.78 -24.34
C THR A 65 12.65 -7.96 -23.43
N SER A 66 12.24 -7.87 -22.16
CA SER A 66 12.56 -8.87 -21.14
C SER A 66 12.01 -10.26 -21.47
N SER A 67 10.82 -10.38 -22.05
CA SER A 67 10.26 -11.70 -22.41
C SER A 67 11.13 -12.44 -23.43
N THR A 68 11.57 -11.76 -24.49
CA THR A 68 12.49 -12.33 -25.49
C THR A 68 13.88 -12.62 -24.92
N ALA A 69 14.33 -11.88 -23.92
CA ALA A 69 15.57 -12.20 -23.21
C ALA A 69 15.42 -13.49 -22.38
N LEU A 70 14.30 -13.66 -21.65
CA LEU A 70 14.02 -14.88 -20.90
C LEU A 70 13.86 -16.11 -21.82
N ASP A 71 13.17 -15.97 -22.96
CA ASP A 71 13.06 -17.05 -23.94
C ASP A 71 14.44 -17.50 -24.46
N ARG A 72 15.33 -16.54 -24.76
CA ARG A 72 16.73 -16.84 -25.15
C ARG A 72 17.51 -17.55 -24.04
N LEU A 73 17.24 -17.24 -22.77
CA LEU A 73 17.88 -17.92 -21.65
C LEU A 73 17.40 -19.37 -21.54
N LEU A 74 16.10 -19.63 -21.72
CA LEU A 74 15.54 -20.99 -21.77
C LEU A 74 16.19 -21.81 -22.90
N GLU A 75 16.33 -21.22 -24.09
CA GLU A 75 17.02 -21.86 -25.23
C GLU A 75 18.49 -22.18 -24.96
N ARG A 76 19.15 -21.35 -24.12
CA ARG A 76 20.55 -21.54 -23.69
C ARG A 76 20.70 -22.48 -22.49
N GLY A 77 19.62 -23.08 -22.01
CA GLY A 77 19.63 -24.10 -20.97
C GLY A 77 19.35 -23.60 -19.55
N TRP A 78 18.88 -22.36 -19.37
CA TRP A 78 18.27 -21.96 -18.09
C TRP A 78 17.01 -22.79 -17.85
N ASP A 79 16.82 -23.30 -16.63
CA ASP A 79 15.71 -24.17 -16.27
C ASP A 79 14.39 -23.42 -16.01
N GLY A 80 14.42 -22.08 -16.12
CA GLY A 80 13.28 -21.21 -15.87
C GLY A 80 13.09 -20.86 -14.40
N THR A 81 13.95 -21.32 -13.48
CA THR A 81 13.82 -21.06 -12.05
C THR A 81 14.51 -19.75 -11.68
N PHE A 82 13.83 -18.90 -10.92
CA PHE A 82 14.41 -17.69 -10.34
C PHE A 82 15.13 -17.98 -9.01
N PRO A 83 16.19 -17.23 -8.65
CA PRO A 83 16.79 -16.12 -9.41
C PRO A 83 17.55 -16.59 -10.65
N ILE A 84 17.62 -15.74 -11.67
CA ILE A 84 18.34 -16.04 -12.92
C ILE A 84 19.86 -15.95 -12.66
N PRO A 85 20.63 -17.03 -12.83
CA PRO A 85 22.08 -17.00 -12.63
C PRO A 85 22.77 -16.03 -13.59
N ASP A 86 23.85 -15.40 -13.12
CA ASP A 86 24.78 -14.56 -13.91
C ASP A 86 24.10 -13.47 -14.77
N THR A 87 22.91 -13.03 -14.35
CA THR A 87 22.10 -12.06 -15.08
C THR A 87 21.74 -10.89 -14.16
N ASN A 88 22.03 -9.67 -14.61
CA ASN A 88 21.65 -8.47 -13.90
C ASN A 88 20.25 -8.01 -14.35
N TYR A 89 19.30 -8.03 -13.40
CA TYR A 89 17.92 -7.62 -13.64
C TYR A 89 17.29 -7.14 -12.32
N ILE A 90 16.18 -6.41 -12.46
CA ILE A 90 15.32 -6.01 -11.37
C ILE A 90 13.84 -6.20 -11.73
N SER A 91 13.01 -6.41 -10.72
CA SER A 91 11.56 -6.49 -10.89
C SER A 91 10.81 -5.50 -10.01
N VAL A 92 9.60 -5.12 -10.43
CA VAL A 92 8.65 -4.34 -9.61
C VAL A 92 7.25 -4.90 -9.86
N PRO A 93 6.46 -5.24 -8.83
CA PRO A 93 5.07 -5.64 -9.03
C PRO A 93 4.21 -4.46 -9.51
N SER A 94 3.05 -4.74 -10.10
CA SER A 94 2.14 -3.67 -10.52
C SER A 94 1.51 -2.92 -9.34
N ASP A 95 1.45 -3.53 -8.17
CA ASP A 95 0.97 -2.92 -6.93
C ASP A 95 1.65 -3.58 -5.70
N ILE A 96 1.64 -2.89 -4.57
CA ILE A 96 2.19 -3.38 -3.29
C ILE A 96 1.39 -4.57 -2.75
N THR A 97 0.11 -4.69 -3.12
CA THR A 97 -0.76 -5.81 -2.77
C THR A 97 -0.18 -7.17 -3.13
N PHE A 98 0.69 -7.23 -4.14
CA PHE A 98 1.42 -8.45 -4.50
C PHE A 98 2.17 -9.06 -3.30
N TYR A 99 2.96 -8.26 -2.59
CA TYR A 99 3.75 -8.75 -1.46
C TYR A 99 2.94 -8.82 -0.17
N GLU A 100 1.92 -7.97 0.02
CA GLU A 100 0.98 -8.09 1.14
C GLU A 100 0.22 -9.44 1.10
N GLN A 101 -0.20 -9.87 -0.09
CA GLN A 101 -0.83 -11.17 -0.30
C GLN A 101 0.13 -12.32 -0.01
N LEU A 102 1.39 -12.22 -0.48
CA LEU A 102 2.40 -13.24 -0.21
C LEU A 102 2.79 -13.32 1.26
N ASP A 103 2.89 -12.18 1.95
CA ASP A 103 3.13 -12.12 3.40
C ASP A 103 1.99 -12.79 4.17
N GLY A 104 0.73 -12.51 3.82
CA GLY A 104 -0.43 -13.16 4.43
C GLY A 104 -0.50 -14.68 4.19
N LEU A 105 0.12 -15.19 3.13
CA LEU A 105 0.11 -16.62 2.77
C LEU A 105 1.33 -17.40 3.28
N LEU A 106 2.51 -16.81 3.21
CA LEU A 106 3.80 -17.47 3.45
C LEU A 106 4.53 -16.93 4.69
N GLY A 107 4.03 -15.85 5.30
CA GLY A 107 4.75 -15.05 6.28
C GLY A 107 5.84 -14.19 5.66
N THR A 108 6.37 -13.26 6.46
CA THR A 108 7.31 -12.22 6.01
C THR A 108 8.60 -12.79 5.45
N GLU A 109 9.16 -13.82 6.09
CA GLU A 109 10.36 -14.51 5.58
C GLU A 109 10.08 -15.18 4.23
N GLY A 110 8.90 -15.76 4.05
CA GLY A 110 8.48 -16.36 2.79
C GLY A 110 8.30 -15.33 1.68
N ALA A 111 7.63 -14.21 1.97
CA ALA A 111 7.46 -13.11 1.03
C ALA A 111 8.80 -12.47 0.63
N LEU A 112 9.69 -12.25 1.60
CA LEU A 112 11.04 -11.75 1.37
C LEU A 112 11.85 -12.71 0.50
N ALA A 113 11.77 -14.03 0.74
CA ALA A 113 12.44 -15.02 -0.10
C ALA A 113 11.97 -14.96 -1.56
N ILE A 114 10.68 -14.71 -1.80
CA ILE A 114 10.14 -14.51 -3.14
C ILE A 114 10.62 -13.19 -3.76
N ALA A 115 10.63 -12.09 -3.00
CA ALA A 115 11.14 -10.79 -3.47
C ALA A 115 12.63 -10.86 -3.85
N LEU A 116 13.44 -11.56 -3.06
CA LEU A 116 14.84 -11.82 -3.35
C LEU A 116 15.03 -12.68 -4.60
N ALA A 117 14.24 -13.75 -4.76
CA ALA A 117 14.28 -14.59 -5.97
C ALA A 117 13.93 -13.78 -7.23
N LEU A 118 12.96 -12.87 -7.12
CA LEU A 118 12.56 -11.98 -8.21
C LEU A 118 13.51 -10.80 -8.44
N ARG A 119 14.51 -10.59 -7.57
CA ARG A 119 15.35 -9.37 -7.54
C ARG A 119 14.50 -8.10 -7.49
N ASP A 120 13.63 -8.02 -6.49
CA ASP A 120 12.76 -6.86 -6.30
C ASP A 120 13.54 -5.55 -6.16
N ALA A 121 13.22 -4.56 -7.01
CA ALA A 121 13.93 -3.30 -7.05
C ALA A 121 13.75 -2.50 -5.76
N SER A 122 12.57 -2.57 -5.12
CA SER A 122 12.29 -1.83 -3.89
C SER A 122 13.25 -2.27 -2.79
N TYR A 123 13.32 -3.59 -2.56
CA TYR A 123 14.21 -4.16 -1.54
C TYR A 123 15.69 -3.99 -1.89
N LEU A 124 16.07 -4.29 -3.14
CA LEU A 124 17.48 -4.23 -3.54
C LEU A 124 18.06 -2.81 -3.52
N VAL A 125 17.27 -1.81 -3.87
CA VAL A 125 17.72 -0.41 -3.88
C VAL A 125 17.68 0.23 -2.49
N HIS A 126 16.64 -0.04 -1.70
CA HIS A 126 16.42 0.68 -0.44
C HIS A 126 16.98 -0.03 0.80
N VAL A 127 17.17 -1.36 0.76
CA VAL A 127 17.59 -2.15 1.92
C VAL A 127 18.94 -2.82 1.67
N ALA A 128 19.06 -3.56 0.55
CA ALA A 128 20.30 -4.29 0.25
C ALA A 128 21.41 -3.41 -0.33
N GLU A 129 21.07 -2.19 -0.78
CA GLU A 129 21.97 -1.25 -1.45
C GLU A 129 22.78 -1.88 -2.61
N ASP A 130 22.14 -2.77 -3.39
CA ASP A 130 22.79 -3.47 -4.51
C ASP A 130 23.12 -2.47 -5.64
N GLU A 131 24.41 -2.30 -5.94
CA GLU A 131 24.90 -1.33 -6.93
C GLU A 131 24.33 -1.55 -8.33
N GLY A 132 24.10 -2.81 -8.73
CA GLY A 132 23.51 -3.18 -10.02
C GLY A 132 22.05 -2.75 -10.11
N ALA A 133 21.28 -3.01 -9.05
CA ALA A 133 19.89 -2.59 -8.94
C ALA A 133 19.76 -1.06 -8.89
N ILE A 134 20.64 -0.37 -8.13
CA ILE A 134 20.70 1.09 -8.09
C ILE A 134 20.96 1.65 -9.49
N THR A 135 21.93 1.09 -10.22
CA THR A 135 22.25 1.51 -11.59
C THR A 135 21.06 1.30 -12.53
N LEU A 136 20.43 0.13 -12.49
CA LEU A 136 19.26 -0.18 -13.30
C LEU A 136 18.07 0.73 -12.97
N SER A 137 17.85 1.09 -11.70
CA SER A 137 16.76 1.98 -11.27
C SER A 137 16.87 3.41 -11.83
N GLN A 138 18.07 3.82 -12.27
CA GLN A 138 18.30 5.14 -12.85
C GLN A 138 18.07 5.19 -14.36
N THR A 139 17.97 4.03 -15.03
CA THR A 139 17.80 3.93 -16.48
C THR A 139 16.43 4.39 -16.97
N ASP A 140 16.35 4.76 -18.25
CA ASP A 140 15.09 5.12 -18.89
C ASP A 140 14.12 3.93 -18.97
N GLY A 141 14.64 2.70 -19.10
CA GLY A 141 13.84 1.48 -19.06
C GLY A 141 13.08 1.35 -17.74
N PHE A 142 13.72 1.68 -16.62
CA PHE A 142 13.05 1.66 -15.32
C PHE A 142 11.96 2.74 -15.22
N LYS A 143 12.31 3.99 -15.54
CA LYS A 143 11.39 5.14 -15.42
C LYS A 143 10.18 5.04 -16.36
N ASN A 144 10.41 4.61 -17.60
CA ASN A 144 9.38 4.60 -18.63
C ASN A 144 8.57 3.29 -18.67
N SER A 145 9.16 2.17 -18.21
CA SER A 145 8.51 0.86 -18.26
C SER A 145 8.04 0.39 -16.88
N LEU A 146 8.97 0.21 -15.93
CA LEU A 146 8.66 -0.35 -14.60
C LEU A 146 7.87 0.64 -13.73
N GLN A 147 8.12 1.93 -13.87
CA GLN A 147 7.47 2.99 -13.08
C GLN A 147 6.29 3.66 -13.81
N ARG A 148 5.83 3.09 -14.92
CA ARG A 148 4.79 3.69 -15.77
C ARG A 148 3.45 3.87 -15.04
N GLU A 149 3.10 2.91 -14.21
CA GLU A 149 1.86 2.92 -13.44
C GLU A 149 2.12 3.39 -12.01
N ARG A 150 1.19 4.19 -11.48
CA ARG A 150 1.27 4.70 -10.10
C ARG A 150 1.39 3.58 -9.07
N GLY A 151 0.74 2.43 -9.30
CA GLY A 151 0.85 1.25 -8.45
C GLY A 151 2.28 0.74 -8.37
N SER A 152 2.96 0.55 -9.52
CA SER A 152 4.37 0.17 -9.55
C SER A 152 5.29 1.24 -8.95
N THR A 153 4.97 2.53 -9.14
CA THR A 153 5.73 3.60 -8.47
C THR A 153 5.65 3.49 -6.95
N LYS A 154 4.44 3.29 -6.43
CA LYS A 154 4.23 3.10 -5.00
C LYS A 154 4.89 1.82 -4.49
N ALA A 155 4.75 0.71 -5.22
CA ALA A 155 5.38 -0.56 -4.87
C ALA A 155 6.90 -0.46 -4.83
N PHE A 156 7.53 0.35 -5.68
CA PHE A 156 8.96 0.61 -5.59
C PHE A 156 9.34 1.46 -4.37
N ILE A 157 8.59 2.52 -4.07
CA ILE A 157 8.89 3.42 -2.94
C ILE A 157 8.67 2.75 -1.58
N ASP A 158 7.60 1.95 -1.46
CA ASP A 158 7.11 1.44 -0.18
C ASP A 158 7.20 -0.10 -0.06
N GLY A 159 7.47 -0.84 -1.14
CA GLY A 159 7.41 -2.32 -1.14
C GLY A 159 8.39 -2.99 -0.19
N TRP A 160 9.59 -2.46 -0.03
CA TRP A 160 10.60 -2.95 0.92
C TRP A 160 10.10 -2.95 2.38
N ARG A 161 9.16 -2.08 2.72
CA ARG A 161 8.58 -1.99 4.07
C ARG A 161 7.77 -3.24 4.44
N VAL A 162 7.26 -3.97 3.45
CA VAL A 162 6.57 -5.25 3.69
C VAL A 162 7.52 -6.28 4.32
N PHE A 163 8.82 -6.22 3.98
CA PHE A 163 9.79 -7.25 4.38
C PHE A 163 10.59 -6.92 5.63
N GLU A 164 10.79 -5.64 5.94
CA GLU A 164 11.72 -5.22 6.99
C GLU A 164 11.21 -5.45 8.42
N GLN A 165 10.09 -6.14 8.61
CA GLN A 165 9.38 -6.25 9.90
C GLN A 165 9.13 -4.89 10.59
N GLN A 166 9.27 -3.76 9.88
CA GLN A 166 8.38 -2.62 10.02
C GLN A 166 7.08 -2.91 9.26
N LEU A 167 6.51 -4.06 9.61
CA LEU A 167 5.14 -4.13 10.05
C LEU A 167 4.29 -2.99 9.47
N ILE A 168 3.35 -3.41 8.64
CA ILE A 168 1.98 -2.92 8.74
C ILE A 168 1.39 -3.27 10.15
N ALA A 169 2.17 -3.63 11.19
CA ALA A 169 1.81 -3.16 12.53
C ALA A 169 1.96 -1.65 12.49
N VAL A 170 0.81 -1.03 12.64
CA VAL A 170 0.74 0.26 13.28
C VAL A 170 1.74 0.22 14.44
N LEU A 171 2.83 1.00 14.36
CA LEU A 171 3.76 1.15 15.47
C LEU A 171 2.98 1.75 16.65
N ASP A 172 3.43 1.50 17.87
CA ASP A 172 2.86 2.19 19.02
C ASP A 172 2.90 3.71 18.77
N LEU A 173 1.73 4.36 18.76
CA LEU A 173 1.61 5.78 18.46
C LEU A 173 1.59 6.56 19.76
N GLY A 174 2.63 7.37 19.96
CA GLY A 174 2.62 8.42 20.98
C GLY A 174 2.04 9.71 20.44
N PHE A 175 1.07 10.30 21.14
CA PHE A 175 0.54 11.63 20.84
C PHE A 175 0.56 12.54 22.08
N ARG A 176 1.33 13.63 22.02
CA ARG A 176 1.35 14.67 23.05
C ARG A 176 0.15 15.59 22.85
N PHE A 177 -0.70 15.70 23.87
CA PHE A 177 -1.88 16.56 23.88
C PHE A 177 -1.90 17.44 25.12
N LYS A 178 -2.61 18.58 25.04
CA LYS A 178 -2.93 19.39 26.22
C LYS A 178 -4.21 18.87 26.86
N ASP A 179 -4.15 18.58 28.15
CA ASP A 179 -5.31 18.15 28.91
C ASP A 179 -6.22 19.33 29.30
N ILE A 180 -7.20 19.09 30.17
CA ILE A 180 -8.15 20.11 30.63
C ILE A 180 -7.52 21.14 31.59
N TYR A 181 -6.37 20.82 32.19
CA TYR A 181 -5.62 21.70 33.09
C TYR A 181 -4.54 22.50 32.35
N GLY A 182 -4.27 22.15 31.08
CA GLY A 182 -3.27 22.79 30.23
C GLY A 182 -1.92 22.08 30.26
N ASP A 183 -1.81 20.98 30.98
CA ASP A 183 -0.60 20.17 31.09
C ASP A 183 -0.45 19.29 29.84
N VAL A 184 0.81 19.10 29.41
CA VAL A 184 1.13 18.25 28.26
C VAL A 184 1.24 16.81 28.73
N THR A 185 0.32 15.96 28.27
CA THR A 185 0.29 14.53 28.55
C THR A 185 0.49 13.74 27.25
N THR A 186 1.04 12.54 27.35
CA THR A 186 1.22 11.64 26.18
C THR A 186 0.16 10.54 26.19
N LEU A 187 -0.69 10.53 25.16
CA LEU A 187 -1.54 9.39 24.84
C LEU A 187 -0.67 8.34 24.14
N SER A 188 -0.55 7.15 24.74
CA SER A 188 0.16 6.02 24.15
C SER A 188 -0.86 5.03 23.60
N LEU A 189 -0.92 4.91 22.28
CA LEU A 189 -1.74 3.92 21.59
C LEU A 189 -0.85 2.73 21.27
N LYS A 190 -1.16 1.58 21.84
CA LYS A 190 -0.36 0.37 21.63
C LYS A 190 -0.97 -0.47 20.53
N PHE A 191 -0.16 -0.76 19.54
CA PHE A 191 -0.56 -1.52 18.37
C PHE A 191 0.43 -2.64 18.06
N SER A 192 1.56 -2.68 18.76
CA SER A 192 2.49 -3.80 18.74
C SER A 192 2.21 -4.72 19.93
N SER A 193 2.02 -6.04 19.70
CA SER A 193 1.96 -7.01 20.80
C SER A 193 2.28 -8.44 20.34
N ASP A 194 3.05 -9.16 21.17
CA ASP A 194 3.34 -10.60 21.03
C ASP A 194 2.24 -11.51 21.61
N GLY A 195 1.10 -10.93 22.01
CA GLY A 195 -0.01 -11.65 22.67
C GLY A 195 -1.00 -12.31 21.70
N LEU A 196 -1.74 -13.29 22.21
CA LEU A 196 -2.80 -14.04 21.49
C LEU A 196 -4.08 -13.22 21.19
N LEU A 197 -4.23 -12.04 21.78
CA LEU A 197 -5.43 -11.19 21.62
C LEU A 197 -5.21 -10.14 20.53
N PRO A 198 -6.28 -9.71 19.82
CA PRO A 198 -6.20 -8.60 18.88
C PRO A 198 -5.65 -7.35 19.57
N HIS A 199 -4.58 -6.79 19.01
CA HIS A 199 -3.84 -5.65 19.54
C HIS A 199 -4.00 -4.39 18.67
N ASP A 200 -4.83 -4.47 17.63
CA ASP A 200 -5.17 -3.41 16.69
C ASP A 200 -6.27 -2.47 17.21
N ILE A 201 -6.80 -2.71 18.41
CA ILE A 201 -7.89 -1.93 19.03
C ILE A 201 -7.41 -1.27 20.33
N ASN A 202 -7.38 0.07 20.32
CA ASN A 202 -7.17 0.87 21.52
C ASN A 202 -8.51 1.42 22.04
N VAL A 203 -8.79 1.25 23.34
CA VAL A 203 -10.05 1.71 23.95
C VAL A 203 -9.77 2.83 24.95
N LEU A 204 -10.26 4.04 24.64
CA LEU A 204 -10.17 5.20 25.53
C LEU A 204 -11.45 5.32 26.39
N ILE A 205 -11.35 4.91 27.66
CA ILE A 205 -12.47 4.92 28.62
C ILE A 205 -12.23 5.96 29.71
N GLY A 206 -13.31 6.61 30.16
CA GLY A 206 -13.28 7.53 31.28
C GLY A 206 -14.62 8.23 31.47
N PRO A 207 -14.85 8.92 32.59
CA PRO A 207 -16.11 9.59 32.84
C PRO A 207 -16.38 10.74 31.86
N ASN A 208 -17.64 11.20 31.80
CA ASN A 208 -18.00 12.36 31.01
C ASN A 208 -17.23 13.60 31.50
N GLY A 209 -16.81 14.47 30.58
CA GLY A 209 -16.04 15.68 30.90
C GLY A 209 -14.52 15.51 31.04
N HIS A 210 -13.98 14.28 31.03
CA HIS A 210 -12.53 14.03 31.19
C HIS A 210 -11.69 14.25 29.91
N GLY A 211 -12.16 15.07 28.96
CA GLY A 211 -11.37 15.44 27.79
C GLY A 211 -11.15 14.34 26.72
N LYS A 212 -11.84 13.19 26.77
CA LYS A 212 -11.71 12.13 25.74
C LYS A 212 -11.88 12.63 24.31
N SER A 213 -13.02 13.25 24.02
CA SER A 213 -13.30 13.81 22.69
C SER A 213 -12.37 14.98 22.35
N GLN A 214 -11.96 15.78 23.34
CA GLN A 214 -10.99 16.86 23.14
C GLN A 214 -9.61 16.33 22.72
N THR A 215 -9.18 15.20 23.31
CA THR A 215 -7.93 14.54 22.95
C THR A 215 -7.97 14.02 21.52
N LEU A 216 -9.04 13.32 21.12
CA LEU A 216 -9.22 12.86 19.74
C LEU A 216 -9.31 14.01 18.72
N HIS A 217 -9.91 15.15 19.12
CA HIS A 217 -9.91 16.36 18.28
C HIS A 217 -8.49 16.89 18.03
N GLN A 218 -7.63 16.90 19.05
CA GLN A 218 -6.24 17.34 18.90
C GLN A 218 -5.45 16.43 17.95
N VAL A 219 -5.65 15.10 18.03
CA VAL A 219 -5.05 14.13 17.09
C VAL A 219 -5.42 14.46 15.65
N VAL A 220 -6.72 14.62 15.38
CA VAL A 220 -7.23 14.92 14.03
C VAL A 220 -6.77 16.30 13.55
N GLN A 221 -6.73 17.31 14.43
CA GLN A 221 -6.26 18.64 14.07
C GLN A 221 -4.78 18.65 13.68
N ASN A 222 -3.93 17.98 14.47
CA ASN A 222 -2.51 17.86 14.19
C ASN A 222 -2.24 17.06 12.89
N TRP A 223 -2.99 16.00 12.64
CA TRP A 223 -2.91 15.24 11.38
C TRP A 223 -3.20 16.09 10.15
N ILE A 224 -4.27 16.88 10.21
CA ILE A 224 -4.75 17.67 9.07
C ILE A 224 -3.93 18.97 8.90
N SER A 225 -3.36 19.50 9.98
CA SER A 225 -2.59 20.75 9.98
C SER A 225 -1.46 20.61 10.99
N PRO A 226 -0.39 19.90 10.61
CA PRO A 226 0.76 19.74 11.49
C PRO A 226 1.40 21.09 11.76
N ASP A 227 1.80 21.31 13.00
CA ASP A 227 2.56 22.47 13.43
C ASP A 227 3.86 21.97 14.06
N ASP A 228 4.94 21.98 13.26
CA ASP A 228 6.25 21.46 13.66
C ASP A 228 6.87 22.24 14.83
N LYS A 229 6.31 23.40 15.19
CA LYS A 229 6.76 24.24 16.31
C LYS A 229 5.92 24.08 17.58
N ALA A 230 4.87 23.27 17.55
CA ALA A 230 3.99 23.07 18.70
C ALA A 230 4.57 22.04 19.69
N GLU A 231 4.35 22.26 20.99
CA GLU A 231 4.70 21.30 22.05
C GLU A 231 3.87 20.01 21.98
N THR A 232 2.70 20.07 21.31
CA THR A 232 1.75 18.98 21.10
C THR A 232 1.85 18.41 19.70
N GLY A 233 1.61 17.11 19.55
CA GLY A 233 1.66 16.43 18.26
C GLY A 233 2.07 14.97 18.41
N PHE A 234 2.22 14.27 17.28
CA PHE A 234 2.79 12.93 17.30
C PHE A 234 4.24 12.97 17.79
N VAL A 235 4.60 12.03 18.68
CA VAL A 235 5.95 11.93 19.26
C VAL A 235 6.97 11.60 18.17
N GLU A 236 6.58 10.71 17.26
CA GLU A 236 7.32 10.32 16.06
C GLU A 236 6.41 10.48 14.85
N LYS A 237 6.97 10.58 13.64
CA LYS A 237 6.17 10.68 12.43
C LYS A 237 5.36 9.38 12.25
N PRO A 238 4.02 9.43 12.35
CA PRO A 238 3.22 8.21 12.33
C PRO A 238 3.26 7.57 10.94
N ASN A 239 3.39 6.24 10.88
CA ASN A 239 3.28 5.46 9.64
C ASN A 239 1.81 5.21 9.29
N LEU A 240 1.04 6.28 9.13
CA LEU A 240 -0.38 6.25 8.75
C LEU A 240 -0.53 6.85 7.35
N SER A 241 -1.35 6.24 6.50
CA SER A 241 -1.70 6.80 5.18
C SER A 241 -2.98 7.65 5.24
N GLN A 242 -3.90 7.31 6.14
CA GLN A 242 -5.22 7.94 6.23
C GLN A 242 -5.77 7.89 7.66
N ILE A 243 -6.46 8.95 8.10
CA ILE A 243 -7.31 8.92 9.31
C ILE A 243 -8.79 8.89 8.91
N VAL A 244 -9.51 7.89 9.40
CA VAL A 244 -10.97 7.79 9.26
C VAL A 244 -11.63 8.06 10.60
N VAL A 245 -12.51 9.05 10.64
CA VAL A 245 -13.32 9.36 11.83
C VAL A 245 -14.74 8.90 11.60
N ILE A 246 -15.23 8.05 12.48
CA ILE A 246 -16.63 7.63 12.54
C ILE A 246 -17.24 8.19 13.82
N SER A 247 -18.21 9.09 13.66
CA SER A 247 -18.84 9.83 14.76
C SER A 247 -20.35 9.67 14.72
N TYR A 248 -20.89 8.99 15.74
CA TYR A 248 -22.33 8.80 15.92
C TYR A 248 -22.98 9.89 16.79
N SER A 249 -22.19 10.83 17.31
CA SER A 249 -22.72 11.97 18.08
C SER A 249 -22.81 13.21 17.19
N PRO A 250 -24.00 13.84 17.04
CA PRO A 250 -24.13 15.08 16.29
C PRO A 250 -23.44 16.26 16.98
N PHE A 251 -23.06 16.12 18.26
CA PHE A 251 -22.38 17.15 19.05
C PHE A 251 -20.86 17.12 18.87
N GLU A 252 -20.30 16.07 18.28
CA GLU A 252 -18.87 15.98 18.00
C GLU A 252 -18.48 16.86 16.80
N ARG A 253 -17.53 17.76 17.04
CA ARG A 253 -17.20 18.83 16.11
C ARG A 253 -15.99 18.53 15.23
N PHE A 254 -15.84 17.29 14.77
CA PHE A 254 -14.75 16.93 13.85
C PHE A 254 -14.87 17.70 12.52
N PRO A 255 -13.76 17.98 11.83
CA PRO A 255 -13.82 18.51 10.46
C PRO A 255 -14.61 17.56 9.56
N VAL A 256 -15.58 18.06 8.80
CA VAL A 256 -16.38 17.20 7.90
C VAL A 256 -15.69 16.98 6.55
N ASP A 257 -14.72 17.83 6.23
CA ASP A 257 -13.85 17.75 5.05
C ASP A 257 -12.56 18.55 5.27
N LEU A 258 -11.67 18.44 4.31
CA LEU A 258 -10.40 19.17 4.24
C LEU A 258 -10.53 20.52 3.49
N ALA A 259 -11.76 20.95 3.17
CA ALA A 259 -11.97 22.05 2.24
C ALA A 259 -11.46 23.37 2.83
N GLY A 260 -10.44 23.96 2.20
CA GLY A 260 -9.81 25.23 2.62
C GLY A 260 -8.46 25.05 3.31
N LYS A 261 -7.97 23.81 3.42
CA LYS A 261 -6.61 23.51 3.87
C LYS A 261 -5.74 23.16 2.67
N GLN A 262 -4.49 23.63 2.66
CA GLN A 262 -3.49 23.30 1.64
C GLN A 262 -2.91 21.92 1.96
N LEU A 263 -3.69 20.87 1.71
CA LEU A 263 -3.19 19.50 1.70
C LEU A 263 -3.15 19.05 0.24
N GLN A 264 -1.99 18.53 -0.20
CA GLN A 264 -1.83 17.96 -1.53
C GLN A 264 -2.63 16.66 -1.70
N ASP A 265 -2.99 16.02 -0.58
CA ASP A 265 -3.77 14.78 -0.54
C ASP A 265 -5.11 15.01 0.15
N THR A 266 -6.20 14.95 -0.62
CA THR A 266 -7.57 15.06 -0.11
C THR A 266 -8.09 13.77 0.52
N ASP A 267 -7.41 12.64 0.31
CA ASP A 267 -7.82 11.33 0.82
C ASP A 267 -7.19 10.99 2.18
N ALA A 268 -6.17 11.75 2.63
CA ALA A 268 -5.52 11.56 3.93
C ALA A 268 -6.46 11.65 5.16
N TYR A 269 -7.67 12.20 5.01
CA TYR A 269 -8.67 12.25 6.08
C TYR A 269 -10.10 12.09 5.55
N ARG A 270 -10.87 11.22 6.21
CA ARG A 270 -12.30 11.01 5.88
C ARG A 270 -13.16 11.06 7.13
N TYR A 271 -14.28 11.78 7.05
CA TYR A 271 -15.26 11.89 8.12
C TYR A 271 -16.58 11.20 7.76
N PHE A 272 -17.06 10.36 8.66
CA PHE A 272 -18.35 9.70 8.60
C PHE A 272 -19.15 10.04 9.85
N GLY A 273 -20.32 10.64 9.68
CA GLY A 273 -21.19 10.95 10.79
C GLY A 273 -22.41 11.73 10.35
N PHE A 274 -23.13 12.28 11.32
CA PHE A 274 -24.36 13.03 11.06
C PHE A 274 -24.12 14.44 10.51
N ARG A 275 -22.88 14.92 10.51
CA ARG A 275 -22.53 16.27 10.01
C ARG A 275 -22.00 16.19 8.57
N GLY A 276 -22.36 17.14 7.73
CA GLY A 276 -21.88 17.20 6.35
C GLY A 276 -22.17 18.54 5.69
N ARG A 277 -21.52 18.82 4.57
CA ARG A 277 -21.80 20.02 3.78
C ARG A 277 -23.10 19.86 3.00
N SER A 278 -23.93 20.90 3.04
CA SER A 278 -25.03 21.04 2.10
C SER A 278 -24.52 21.19 0.68
N GLU A 279 -25.39 20.99 -0.29
CA GLU A 279 -25.07 21.40 -1.66
C GLU A 279 -24.96 22.95 -1.71
N PRO A 280 -24.05 23.48 -2.54
CA PRO A 280 -24.00 24.91 -2.85
C PRO A 280 -25.35 25.41 -3.34
N VAL A 281 -25.89 26.47 -2.73
CA VAL A 281 -27.11 27.11 -3.24
C VAL A 281 -26.82 27.91 -4.52
N ASP A 282 -25.56 28.31 -4.75
CA ASP A 282 -25.20 29.31 -5.77
C ASP A 282 -24.01 28.90 -6.66
N GLY A 283 -23.64 27.61 -6.70
CA GLY A 283 -22.56 27.05 -7.52
C GLY A 283 -21.12 27.53 -7.21
N LYS A 284 -20.95 28.74 -6.68
CA LYS A 284 -19.67 29.40 -6.38
C LYS A 284 -19.30 29.38 -4.89
N LYS A 285 -20.26 29.12 -3.99
CA LYS A 285 -20.04 29.08 -2.54
C LYS A 285 -20.16 27.66 -2.00
N ARG A 286 -19.21 27.25 -1.16
CA ARG A 286 -19.28 25.98 -0.45
C ARG A 286 -20.55 25.93 0.41
N GLY A 287 -21.22 24.79 0.44
CA GLY A 287 -22.38 24.61 1.32
C GLY A 287 -22.00 24.65 2.80
N ASN A 288 -22.99 24.98 3.62
CA ASN A 288 -22.85 25.07 5.06
C ASN A 288 -22.81 23.68 5.69
N ILE A 289 -22.10 23.55 6.82
CA ILE A 289 -22.11 22.32 7.60
C ILE A 289 -23.45 22.23 8.32
N ARG A 290 -24.19 21.14 8.10
CA ARG A 290 -25.48 20.86 8.72
C ARG A 290 -25.52 19.43 9.25
N ILE A 291 -26.51 19.14 10.09
CA ILE A 291 -26.77 17.80 10.62
C ILE A 291 -27.86 17.14 9.77
N SER A 292 -27.66 15.90 9.32
CA SER A 292 -28.67 15.12 8.60
C SER A 292 -28.42 13.62 8.72
N HIS A 293 -29.50 12.84 8.84
CA HIS A 293 -29.49 11.38 8.76
C HIS A 293 -29.17 10.85 7.36
N GLU A 294 -29.19 11.71 6.33
CA GLU A 294 -28.82 11.31 4.97
C GLU A 294 -27.31 11.24 4.76
N PHE A 295 -26.50 11.99 5.51
CA PHE A 295 -25.05 12.01 5.29
C PHE A 295 -24.40 10.65 5.52
N PRO A 296 -24.70 9.90 6.61
CA PRO A 296 -24.19 8.55 6.76
C PRO A 296 -24.57 7.63 5.58
N LYS A 297 -25.80 7.73 5.08
CA LYS A 297 -26.29 6.93 3.93
C LYS A 297 -25.54 7.28 2.64
N LYS A 298 -25.39 8.57 2.35
CA LYS A 298 -24.65 9.06 1.16
C LYS A 298 -23.18 8.67 1.22
N ASN A 299 -22.55 8.78 2.38
CA ASN A 299 -21.14 8.45 2.56
C ASN A 299 -20.90 6.93 2.43
N ALA A 300 -21.80 6.09 2.98
CA ALA A 300 -21.74 4.64 2.80
C ALA A 300 -21.96 4.20 1.34
N ALA A 301 -22.84 4.87 0.59
CA ALA A 301 -23.07 4.58 -0.82
C ALA A 301 -21.85 4.92 -1.69
N LYS A 302 -21.16 6.03 -1.41
CA LYS A 302 -19.92 6.41 -2.13
C LYS A 302 -18.80 5.39 -1.96
N LEU A 303 -18.67 4.81 -0.77
CA LEU A 303 -17.68 3.75 -0.48
C LEU A 303 -17.89 2.49 -1.34
N ARG A 304 -19.15 2.10 -1.61
CA ARG A 304 -19.45 0.94 -2.46
C ARG A 304 -19.04 1.13 -3.91
N VAL A 305 -19.04 2.36 -4.42
CA VAL A 305 -18.66 2.65 -5.81
C VAL A 305 -17.13 2.68 -5.97
N SER A 306 -16.38 3.03 -4.92
CA SER A 306 -14.91 2.98 -4.92
C SER A 306 -14.32 1.58 -4.63
N LEU A 307 -15.15 0.62 -4.20
CA LEU A 307 -14.75 -0.77 -3.91
C LEU A 307 -15.22 -1.77 -4.98
N SER A 308 -15.73 -1.29 -6.11
CA SER A 308 -15.90 -2.12 -7.31
C SER A 308 -14.60 -2.03 -8.12
N PRO A 309 -13.77 -3.09 -8.19
CA PRO A 309 -12.90 -3.25 -9.35
C PRO A 309 -13.81 -3.37 -10.58
N GLY A 310 -13.31 -2.90 -11.72
CA GLY A 310 -14.07 -2.69 -12.95
C GLY A 310 -14.95 -3.85 -13.41
N GLN A 311 -15.97 -3.46 -14.18
CA GLN A 311 -16.40 -4.25 -15.33
C GLN A 311 -15.22 -4.56 -16.25
#